data_AF-A0A644SPX0-F1
#
_entry.id   AF-A0A644SPX0-F1
#
_cell.length_a   1.000
_cell.length_b   1.000
_cell.length_c   1.000
_cell.angle_alpha   90.00
_cell.angle_beta   90.00
_cell.angle_gamma   90.00
#
_symmetry.space_group_name_H-M   'P 1'
#
loop_
_entity.id
_entity.type
_entity.pdbx_description
1 polymer ?
#
loop_
_entity_poly.entity_id
_entity_poly.type
_entity_poly.pdbx_seq_one_letter_code
_entity_poly.pdbx_strand_id
1 'polypeptide(L)'
;MAKRKTKEPKFWGESLGCWTNILAILAGPALILLFLVVKRIFESDKQLIPYSIIPIILGIIFELKRLKSSWKEIAGKLLFTLAISPLIAFLPGKNERNYSFDGHIQFFPFVFILVFLVVSIVYFIGKNEKEKLVPIISEGIVLLQSISIIYLITSLQYFEDIGPFKTLVLIVGLLFVLVSLFYAFTDYPHSKFSSILLSIWSSIITLIFAVNFIIRAFQNEISFDDTLDYNLITTLQYFLLGISSIYMLRNAYLIFGYLPSKGESSSDYKKRRKEISQIHFSRFSNYQVNVWSSVFCVVFIGSIFMANSYINIFSPYTLIWLVFTLFPYIMYYWEEYVIKPI
;
A
#
# COMPACT_ATOMS: atom_id res chain seq x y z
N MET A 1 48.83 6.96 14.13
CA MET A 1 47.89 6.54 13.05
C MET A 1 46.79 5.69 13.69
N ALA A 2 45.78 6.33 14.29
CA ALA A 2 44.73 5.65 15.03
C ALA A 2 43.49 5.46 14.14
N LYS A 3 43.11 4.19 13.89
CA LYS A 3 41.83 3.83 13.25
C LYS A 3 40.68 4.32 14.13
N ARG A 4 40.06 5.45 13.76
CA ARG A 4 38.74 5.85 14.30
C ARG A 4 37.72 4.81 13.82
N LYS A 5 37.29 3.93 14.73
CA LYS A 5 36.08 3.13 14.56
C LYS A 5 34.90 4.09 14.43
N THR A 6 34.40 4.30 13.22
CA THR A 6 33.08 4.90 13.00
C THR A 6 32.05 3.92 13.55
N LYS A 7 31.53 4.20 14.75
CA LYS A 7 30.30 3.56 15.22
C LYS A 7 29.21 3.99 14.25
N GLU A 8 28.74 3.05 13.43
CA GLU A 8 27.46 3.20 12.74
C GLU A 8 26.37 3.50 13.79
N PRO A 9 25.38 4.34 13.50
CA PRO A 9 24.27 4.52 14.40
C PRO A 9 23.56 3.18 14.56
N LYS A 10 23.71 2.56 15.75
CA LYS A 10 22.93 1.40 16.17
C LYS A 10 21.46 1.81 16.25
N PHE A 11 20.77 1.77 15.12
CA PHE A 11 19.33 1.96 15.04
C PHE A 11 18.66 0.59 15.12
N TRP A 12 18.14 0.26 16.31
CA TRP A 12 17.13 -0.78 16.58
C TRP A 12 17.31 -2.18 15.94
N GLY A 13 18.53 -2.71 15.84
CA GLY A 13 18.81 -4.05 15.29
C GLY A 13 19.16 -5.15 16.31
N GLU A 14 19.54 -4.80 17.54
CA GLU A 14 20.02 -5.76 18.56
C GLU A 14 19.07 -5.82 19.76
N SER A 15 17.82 -6.29 19.61
CA SER A 15 16.99 -6.53 20.80
C SER A 15 15.84 -7.53 20.64
N LEU A 16 15.98 -8.59 19.83
CA LEU A 16 14.96 -9.66 19.77
C LEU A 16 14.56 -10.20 21.16
N GLY A 17 15.50 -10.27 22.13
CA GLY A 17 15.20 -10.63 23.53
C GLY A 17 14.55 -9.52 24.37
N CYS A 18 14.64 -8.25 23.98
CA CYS A 18 13.91 -7.16 24.63
C CYS A 18 12.45 -7.14 24.17
N TRP A 19 12.19 -7.44 22.89
CA TRP A 19 10.84 -7.53 22.35
C TRP A 19 10.01 -8.65 22.98
N THR A 20 10.61 -9.80 23.29
CA THR A 20 9.90 -10.91 23.97
C THR A 20 9.49 -10.55 25.40
N ASN A 21 10.33 -9.81 26.12
CA ASN A 21 10.04 -9.38 27.49
C ASN A 21 8.98 -8.27 27.50
N ILE A 22 9.06 -7.32 26.57
CA ILE A 22 8.03 -6.28 26.37
C ILE A 22 6.69 -6.92 26.01
N LEU A 23 6.69 -7.88 25.08
CA LEU A 23 5.48 -8.64 24.71
C LEU A 23 4.87 -9.35 25.92
N ALA A 24 5.68 -10.02 26.74
CA ALA A 24 5.18 -10.73 27.92
C ALA A 24 4.52 -9.78 28.93
N ILE A 25 5.09 -8.59 29.14
CA ILE A 25 4.54 -7.57 30.05
C ILE A 25 3.24 -6.97 29.49
N LEU A 26 3.18 -6.68 28.19
CA LEU A 26 2.01 -6.07 27.55
C LEU A 26 0.86 -7.07 27.32
N ALA A 27 1.16 -8.37 27.22
CA ALA A 27 0.17 -9.40 26.93
C ALA A 27 -0.92 -9.51 28.00
N GLY A 28 -0.57 -9.40 29.29
CA GLY A 28 -1.55 -9.50 30.38
C GLY A 28 -2.66 -8.45 30.29
N PRO A 29 -2.33 -7.15 30.31
CA PRO A 29 -3.31 -6.07 30.15
C PRO A 29 -4.09 -6.15 28.83
N ALA A 30 -3.42 -6.52 27.73
CA ALA A 30 -4.07 -6.67 26.44
C ALA A 30 -5.12 -7.80 26.44
N LEU A 31 -4.81 -8.95 27.05
CA LEU A 31 -5.76 -10.07 27.18
C LEU A 31 -6.98 -9.70 28.03
N ILE A 32 -6.78 -8.94 29.11
CA ILE A 32 -7.90 -8.45 29.94
C ILE A 32 -8.80 -7.53 29.11
N LEU A 33 -8.22 -6.58 28.37
CA LEU A 33 -8.99 -5.68 27.50
C LEU A 33 -9.74 -6.45 26.41
N LEU A 34 -9.06 -7.39 25.72
CA LEU A 34 -9.70 -8.22 24.70
C LEU A 34 -10.85 -9.05 25.28
N PHE A 35 -10.70 -9.59 26.48
CA PHE A 35 -11.78 -10.29 27.17
C PHE A 35 -12.98 -9.37 27.44
N LEU A 36 -12.74 -8.14 27.92
CA LEU A 36 -13.80 -7.15 28.13
C LEU A 36 -14.51 -6.75 26.82
N VAL A 37 -13.76 -6.62 25.73
CA VAL A 37 -14.31 -6.37 24.39
C VAL A 37 -15.22 -7.51 23.96
N VAL A 38 -14.74 -8.75 24.04
CA VAL A 38 -15.52 -9.93 23.67
C VAL A 38 -16.80 -10.02 24.51
N LYS A 39 -16.69 -9.86 25.83
CA LYS A 39 -17.85 -9.83 26.73
C LYS A 39 -18.87 -8.78 26.31
N ARG A 40 -18.43 -7.55 26.05
CA ARG A 40 -19.32 -6.45 25.65
C ARG A 40 -19.98 -6.67 24.29
N ILE A 41 -19.28 -7.31 23.35
CA ILE A 41 -19.86 -7.68 22.05
C ILE A 41 -20.99 -8.70 22.22
N PHE A 42 -20.85 -9.68 23.11
CA PHE A 42 -21.91 -10.67 23.37
C PHE A 42 -23.11 -10.10 24.13
N GLU A 43 -22.92 -9.06 24.95
CA GLU A 43 -23.98 -8.38 25.70
C GLU A 43 -24.69 -7.27 24.90
N SER A 44 -24.12 -6.87 23.76
CA SER A 44 -24.62 -5.75 22.95
C SER A 44 -25.47 -6.24 21.79
N ASP A 45 -26.71 -5.73 21.69
CA ASP A 45 -27.57 -5.94 20.52
C ASP A 45 -27.06 -5.20 19.27
N LYS A 46 -26.16 -4.24 19.44
CA LYS A 46 -25.56 -3.47 18.34
C LYS A 46 -24.31 -4.16 17.81
N GLN A 47 -24.13 -4.12 16.50
CA GLN A 47 -22.87 -4.49 15.86
C GLN A 47 -21.79 -3.46 16.21
N LEU A 48 -20.87 -3.85 17.09
CA LEU A 48 -19.76 -2.99 17.53
C LEU A 48 -18.51 -3.12 16.64
N ILE A 49 -18.31 -4.28 15.98
CA ILE A 49 -17.18 -4.53 15.10
C ILE A 49 -17.69 -4.76 13.67
N PRO A 50 -17.25 -3.96 12.68
CA PRO A 50 -17.71 -4.10 11.29
C PRO A 50 -17.12 -5.36 10.62
N TYR A 51 -17.93 -6.09 9.85
CA TYR A 51 -17.47 -7.32 9.17
C TYR A 51 -16.33 -7.07 8.15
N SER A 52 -16.19 -5.82 7.68
CA SER A 52 -15.18 -5.38 6.71
C SER A 52 -13.72 -5.61 7.15
N ILE A 53 -13.48 -5.73 8.46
CA ILE A 53 -12.12 -5.88 8.99
C ILE A 53 -11.48 -7.19 8.57
N ILE A 54 -12.26 -8.27 8.53
CA ILE A 54 -11.76 -9.61 8.18
C ILE A 54 -11.13 -9.59 6.77
N PRO A 55 -11.85 -9.18 5.71
CA PRO A 55 -11.25 -9.10 4.38
C PRO A 55 -10.05 -8.14 4.31
N ILE A 56 -10.06 -7.01 5.02
CA ILE A 56 -8.88 -6.11 5.06
C ILE A 56 -7.65 -6.82 5.64
N ILE A 57 -7.80 -7.52 6.77
CA ILE A 57 -6.70 -8.28 7.38
C ILE A 57 -6.21 -9.37 6.43
N LEU A 58 -7.11 -10.10 5.76
CA LEU A 58 -6.75 -11.11 4.78
C LEU A 58 -5.98 -10.51 3.59
N GLY A 59 -6.37 -9.32 3.11
CA GLY A 59 -5.66 -8.60 2.07
C GLY A 59 -4.24 -8.22 2.47
N ILE A 60 -4.05 -7.76 3.71
CA ILE A 60 -2.72 -7.47 4.25
C ILE A 60 -1.89 -8.75 4.36
N ILE A 61 -2.45 -9.83 4.90
CA ILE A 61 -1.76 -11.13 5.02
C ILE A 61 -1.33 -11.66 3.65
N PHE A 62 -2.23 -11.60 2.67
CA PHE A 62 -1.96 -12.00 1.29
C PHE A 62 -0.77 -11.23 0.73
N GLU A 63 -0.77 -9.90 0.89
CA GLU A 63 0.31 -9.06 0.37
C GLU A 63 1.64 -9.31 1.11
N LEU A 64 1.62 -9.45 2.44
CA LEU A 64 2.81 -9.83 3.22
C LEU A 64 3.37 -11.18 2.79
N LYS A 65 2.51 -12.14 2.46
CA LYS A 65 2.91 -13.44 1.95
C LYS A 65 3.56 -13.32 0.57
N ARG A 66 3.00 -12.47 -0.29
CA ARG A 66 3.57 -12.14 -1.62
C ARG A 66 4.95 -11.49 -1.51
N LEU A 67 5.17 -10.67 -0.48
CA LEU A 67 6.49 -10.13 -0.11
C LEU A 67 7.44 -11.18 0.51
N LYS A 68 7.11 -12.47 0.41
CA LYS A 68 7.91 -13.59 0.92
C LYS A 68 8.14 -13.55 2.43
N SER A 69 7.23 -12.96 3.21
CA SER A 69 7.24 -13.19 4.66
C SER A 69 6.85 -14.64 4.98
N SER A 70 7.52 -15.24 5.97
CA SER A 70 7.14 -16.57 6.43
C SER A 70 5.86 -16.51 7.26
N TRP A 71 5.11 -17.61 7.34
CA TRP A 71 3.91 -17.68 8.18
C TRP A 71 4.20 -17.37 9.65
N LYS A 72 5.39 -17.76 10.13
CA LYS A 72 5.87 -17.45 11.48
C LYS A 72 6.06 -15.94 11.68
N GLU A 73 6.58 -15.23 10.69
CA GLU A 73 6.73 -13.78 10.75
C GLU A 73 5.39 -13.06 10.73
N ILE A 74 4.46 -13.50 9.88
CA ILE A 74 3.12 -12.93 9.82
C ILE A 74 2.40 -13.14 11.15
N ALA A 75 2.45 -14.36 11.70
CA ALA A 75 1.89 -14.67 13.01
C ALA A 75 2.52 -13.82 14.13
N GLY A 76 3.85 -13.66 14.12
CA GLY A 76 4.56 -12.80 15.07
C GLY A 76 4.11 -11.33 14.99
N LYS A 77 3.97 -10.78 13.77
CA LYS A 77 3.45 -9.42 13.54
C LYS A 77 2.01 -9.27 14.04
N LEU A 78 1.16 -10.28 13.81
CA LEU A 78 -0.23 -10.30 14.29
C LEU A 78 -0.30 -10.34 15.82
N LEU A 79 0.45 -11.23 16.46
CA LEU A 79 0.49 -11.34 17.93
C LEU A 79 0.99 -10.03 18.57
N PHE A 80 2.03 -9.44 17.99
CA PHE A 80 2.55 -8.15 18.45
C PHE A 80 1.53 -7.02 18.29
N THR A 81 0.80 -7.02 17.17
CA THR A 81 -0.29 -6.06 16.94
C THR A 81 -1.41 -6.26 17.95
N LEU A 82 -1.84 -7.50 18.19
CA LEU A 82 -2.88 -7.84 19.18
C LEU A 82 -2.49 -7.44 20.60
N ALA A 83 -1.21 -7.47 20.95
CA ALA A 83 -0.75 -7.03 22.27
C ALA A 83 -0.78 -5.50 22.43
N ILE A 84 -0.53 -4.74 21.35
CA ILE A 84 -0.36 -3.28 21.43
C ILE A 84 -1.63 -2.52 21.05
N SER A 85 -2.38 -2.98 20.05
CA SER A 85 -3.52 -2.23 19.55
C SER A 85 -4.62 -2.00 20.59
N PRO A 86 -4.96 -2.92 21.53
CA PRO A 86 -5.93 -2.64 22.59
C PRO A 86 -5.42 -1.54 23.53
N LEU A 87 -4.13 -1.58 23.85
CA LEU A 87 -3.51 -0.59 24.75
C LEU A 87 -3.52 0.82 24.16
N ILE A 88 -3.54 0.95 22.84
CA ILE A 88 -3.67 2.25 22.17
C ILE A 88 -5.14 2.62 22.00
N ALA A 89 -5.98 1.67 21.58
CA ALA A 89 -7.38 1.93 21.23
C ALA A 89 -8.24 2.34 22.41
N PHE A 90 -7.95 1.82 23.62
CA PHE A 90 -8.74 2.07 24.82
C PHE A 90 -8.20 3.21 25.70
N LEU A 91 -7.19 3.95 25.23
CA LEU A 91 -6.73 5.17 25.92
C LEU A 91 -7.79 6.27 25.81
N PRO A 92 -8.09 6.98 26.91
CA PRO A 92 -9.07 8.07 26.89
C PRO A 92 -8.63 9.18 25.94
N GLY A 93 -9.58 9.68 25.15
CA GLY A 93 -9.32 10.78 24.22
C GLY A 93 -9.05 12.09 24.96
N LYS A 94 -8.17 12.96 24.40
CA LYS A 94 -7.88 14.28 25.00
C LYS A 94 -9.11 15.17 25.18
N ASN A 95 -10.13 14.97 24.34
CA ASN A 95 -11.37 15.75 24.36
C ASN A 95 -12.57 14.94 24.89
N GLU A 96 -12.33 13.76 25.45
CA GLU A 96 -13.37 12.88 25.94
C GLU A 96 -13.76 13.27 27.37
N ARG A 97 -14.96 13.85 27.52
CA ARG A 97 -15.48 14.23 28.85
C ARG A 97 -16.06 13.03 29.60
N ASN A 98 -16.72 12.12 28.87
CA ASN A 98 -17.28 10.88 29.39
C ASN A 98 -16.73 9.72 28.57
N TYR A 99 -16.11 8.74 29.23
CA TYR A 99 -15.49 7.60 28.56
C TYR A 99 -16.55 6.72 27.87
N SER A 100 -16.44 6.56 26.55
CA SER A 100 -17.35 5.76 25.72
C SER A 100 -16.71 4.44 25.32
N PHE A 101 -16.89 3.41 26.15
CA PHE A 101 -16.31 2.09 25.89
C PHE A 101 -16.76 1.50 24.53
N ASP A 102 -18.04 1.65 24.18
CA ASP A 102 -18.57 1.19 22.88
C ASP A 102 -17.93 1.92 21.70
N GLY A 103 -17.66 3.23 21.84
CA GLY A 103 -16.93 4.01 20.85
C GLY A 103 -15.49 3.53 20.67
N HIS A 104 -14.80 3.19 21.76
CA HIS A 104 -13.46 2.61 21.69
C HIS A 104 -13.46 1.21 21.05
N ILE A 105 -14.50 0.39 21.25
CA ILE A 105 -14.65 -0.90 20.55
C ILE A 105 -14.83 -0.69 19.05
N GLN A 106 -15.66 0.29 18.64
CA GLN A 106 -15.84 0.62 17.22
C GLN A 106 -14.56 1.16 16.56
N PHE A 107 -13.75 1.90 17.32
CA PHE A 107 -12.48 2.46 16.84
C PHE A 107 -11.33 1.44 16.80
N PHE A 108 -11.34 0.46 17.71
CA PHE A 108 -10.27 -0.53 17.90
C PHE A 108 -9.78 -1.19 16.61
N PRO A 109 -10.64 -1.63 15.68
CA PRO A 109 -10.19 -2.27 14.46
C PRO A 109 -9.37 -1.38 13.52
N PHE A 110 -9.67 -0.08 13.48
CA PHE A 110 -8.90 0.86 12.68
C PHE A 110 -7.50 1.05 13.27
N VAL A 111 -7.41 1.11 14.61
CA VAL A 111 -6.14 1.10 15.33
C VAL A 111 -5.39 -0.20 15.08
N PHE A 112 -6.07 -1.34 15.10
CA PHE A 112 -5.48 -2.64 14.81
C PHE A 112 -4.83 -2.67 13.42
N ILE A 113 -5.56 -2.26 12.37
CA ILE A 113 -5.04 -2.22 11.01
C ILE A 113 -3.83 -1.28 10.92
N LEU A 114 -3.94 -0.07 11.47
CA LEU A 114 -2.85 0.90 11.45
C LEU A 114 -1.58 0.37 12.16
N VAL A 115 -1.74 -0.22 13.34
CA VAL A 115 -0.63 -0.82 14.09
C VAL A 115 -0.04 -1.99 13.32
N PHE A 116 -0.87 -2.86 12.73
CA PHE A 116 -0.40 -4.01 11.96
C PHE A 116 0.48 -3.60 10.76
N LEU A 117 0.05 -2.54 10.10
CA LEU A 117 0.74 -1.90 9.00
C LEU A 117 2.09 -1.31 9.43
N VAL A 118 2.12 -0.54 10.53
CA VAL A 118 3.36 0.04 11.08
C VAL A 118 4.33 -1.06 11.51
N VAL A 119 3.86 -2.06 12.26
CA VAL A 119 4.65 -3.20 12.73
C VAL A 119 5.26 -3.96 11.55
N SER A 120 4.50 -4.13 10.47
CA SER A 120 4.99 -4.78 9.26
C SER A 120 6.20 -4.05 8.66
N ILE A 121 6.15 -2.72 8.53
CA ILE A 121 7.27 -1.91 8.03
C ILE A 121 8.46 -1.96 8.98
N VAL A 122 8.22 -1.75 10.27
CA VAL A 122 9.28 -1.74 11.30
C VAL A 122 10.03 -3.06 11.29
N TYR A 123 9.33 -4.19 11.13
CA TYR A 123 9.94 -5.50 11.03
C TYR A 123 10.83 -5.64 9.79
N PHE A 124 10.36 -5.19 8.62
CA PHE A 124 11.17 -5.22 7.40
C PHE A 124 12.42 -4.35 7.50
N ILE A 125 12.31 -3.17 8.12
CA ILE A 125 13.44 -2.28 8.36
C ILE A 125 14.42 -2.91 9.37
N GLY A 126 13.92 -3.43 10.49
CA GLY A 126 14.74 -3.99 11.57
C GLY A 126 15.51 -5.26 11.19
N LYS A 127 14.97 -6.07 10.26
CA LYS A 127 15.67 -7.24 9.70
C LYS A 127 16.62 -6.92 8.53
N ASN A 128 16.81 -5.65 8.17
CA ASN A 128 17.53 -5.24 6.96
C ASN A 128 16.93 -5.81 5.66
N GLU A 129 15.65 -6.17 5.64
CA GLU A 129 14.94 -6.69 4.47
C GLU A 129 14.24 -5.56 3.71
N LYS A 130 14.85 -4.37 3.66
CA LYS A 130 14.29 -3.17 3.02
C LYS A 130 14.00 -3.40 1.54
N GLU A 131 14.74 -4.30 0.89
CA GLU A 131 14.51 -4.71 -0.50
C GLU A 131 13.10 -5.27 -0.72
N LYS A 132 12.51 -5.95 0.27
CA LYS A 132 11.11 -6.42 0.18
C LYS A 132 10.10 -5.27 0.12
N LEU A 133 10.44 -4.12 0.70
CA LEU A 133 9.61 -2.91 0.64
C LEU A 133 9.71 -2.20 -0.71
N VAL A 134 10.73 -2.49 -1.51
CA VAL A 134 11.00 -1.80 -2.79
C VAL A 134 10.50 -2.66 -3.94
N PRO A 135 9.35 -2.34 -4.56
CA PRO A 135 8.86 -3.12 -5.69
C PRO A 135 9.75 -2.87 -6.91
N ILE A 136 10.06 -3.93 -7.66
CA ILE A 136 10.67 -3.78 -8.98
C ILE A 136 9.60 -3.19 -9.92
N ILE A 137 9.98 -2.16 -10.67
CA ILE A 137 9.12 -1.46 -11.62
C ILE A 137 9.63 -1.72 -13.03
N SER A 138 8.74 -2.12 -13.92
CA SER A 138 9.00 -2.18 -15.37
C SER A 138 8.20 -1.11 -16.10
N GLU A 139 8.55 -0.85 -17.36
CA GLU A 139 7.80 0.04 -18.26
C GLU A 139 6.33 -0.35 -18.34
N GLY A 140 6.03 -1.66 -18.38
CA GLY A 140 4.65 -2.17 -18.39
C GLY A 140 3.85 -1.79 -17.14
N ILE A 141 4.47 -1.76 -15.95
CA ILE A 141 3.80 -1.33 -14.71
C ILE A 141 3.51 0.18 -14.75
N VAL A 142 4.47 0.99 -15.23
CA VAL A 142 4.25 2.43 -15.37
C VAL A 142 3.16 2.71 -16.41
N LEU A 143 3.14 1.96 -17.52
CA LEU A 143 2.12 2.04 -18.56
C LEU A 143 0.73 1.71 -17.99
N LEU A 144 0.61 0.61 -17.24
CA LEU A 144 -0.62 0.25 -16.53
C LEU A 144 -1.11 1.39 -15.62
N GLN A 145 -0.22 1.99 -14.84
CA GLN A 145 -0.55 3.12 -13.97
C GLN A 145 -1.00 4.36 -14.76
N SER A 146 -0.32 4.65 -15.87
CA SER A 146 -0.66 5.74 -16.79
C SER A 146 -2.05 5.57 -17.41
N ILE A 147 -2.40 4.38 -17.90
CA ILE A 147 -3.75 4.09 -18.41
C ILE A 147 -4.79 4.21 -17.30
N SER A 148 -4.47 3.73 -16.10
CA SER A 148 -5.36 3.80 -14.93
C SER A 148 -5.67 5.24 -14.50
N ILE A 149 -4.73 6.18 -14.69
CA ILE A 149 -4.96 7.60 -14.43
C ILE A 149 -5.95 8.17 -15.43
N ILE A 150 -5.80 7.86 -16.73
CA ILE A 150 -6.74 8.29 -17.75
C ILE A 150 -8.14 7.77 -17.42
N TYR A 151 -8.24 6.49 -17.07
CA TYR A 151 -9.51 5.89 -16.65
C TYR A 151 -10.10 6.57 -15.41
N LEU A 152 -9.29 6.84 -14.38
CA LEU A 152 -9.79 7.51 -13.19
C LEU A 152 -10.31 8.92 -13.51
N ILE A 153 -9.53 9.72 -14.24
CA ILE A 153 -9.90 11.10 -14.61
C ILE A 153 -11.22 11.12 -15.40
N THR A 154 -11.36 10.21 -16.36
CA THR A 154 -12.57 10.10 -17.18
C THR A 154 -13.77 9.64 -16.34
N SER A 155 -13.59 8.64 -15.49
CA SER A 155 -14.66 8.12 -14.61
C SER A 155 -15.16 9.13 -13.57
N LEU A 156 -14.29 10.04 -13.12
CA LEU A 156 -14.64 11.07 -12.14
C LEU A 156 -15.21 12.34 -12.76
N GLN A 157 -15.51 12.33 -14.07
CA GLN A 157 -16.00 13.50 -14.80
C GLN A 157 -15.14 14.76 -14.54
N TYR A 158 -13.81 14.57 -14.40
CA TYR A 158 -12.91 15.65 -13.99
C TYR A 158 -12.87 16.83 -14.97
N PHE A 159 -13.41 16.62 -16.18
CA PHE A 159 -13.53 17.59 -17.27
C PHE A 159 -14.77 18.51 -17.18
N GLU A 160 -15.74 18.25 -16.30
CA GLU A 160 -16.98 19.04 -16.25
C GLU A 160 -16.80 20.40 -15.55
N ASP A 161 -15.81 20.54 -14.67
CA ASP A 161 -15.49 21.78 -13.94
C ASP A 161 -13.98 22.08 -13.91
N ILE A 162 -13.40 22.42 -15.07
CA ILE A 162 -11.96 22.61 -15.22
C ILE A 162 -11.51 23.96 -14.64
N GLY A 163 -10.97 23.94 -13.43
CA GLY A 163 -10.23 25.06 -12.85
C GLY A 163 -8.71 25.00 -13.14
N PRO A 164 -7.95 26.08 -12.95
CA PRO A 164 -6.53 26.15 -13.31
C PRO A 164 -5.66 25.10 -12.62
N PHE A 165 -5.99 24.76 -11.36
CA PHE A 165 -5.31 23.69 -10.63
C PHE A 165 -5.58 22.31 -11.24
N LYS A 166 -6.84 22.02 -11.59
CA LYS A 166 -7.20 20.76 -12.26
C LYS A 166 -6.50 20.64 -13.61
N THR A 167 -6.47 21.73 -14.39
CA THR A 167 -5.74 21.78 -15.67
C THR A 167 -4.26 21.45 -15.50
N LEU A 168 -3.60 22.05 -14.50
CA LEU A 168 -2.18 21.77 -14.22
C LEU A 168 -1.96 20.28 -13.91
N VAL A 169 -2.78 19.68 -13.06
CA VAL A 169 -2.69 18.25 -12.71
C VAL A 169 -2.90 17.36 -13.94
N LEU A 170 -3.87 17.70 -14.80
CA LEU A 170 -4.13 16.98 -16.05
C LEU A 170 -2.93 17.06 -17.00
N ILE A 171 -2.36 18.25 -17.21
CA ILE A 171 -1.19 18.44 -18.09
C ILE A 171 0.01 17.62 -17.58
N VAL A 172 0.31 17.72 -16.28
CA VAL A 172 1.42 16.95 -15.68
C VAL A 172 1.17 15.45 -15.81
N GLY A 173 -0.04 14.99 -15.49
CA GLY A 173 -0.42 13.58 -15.61
C GLY A 173 -0.27 13.06 -17.05
N LEU A 174 -0.79 13.81 -18.03
CA LEU A 174 -0.69 13.46 -19.46
C LEU A 174 0.76 13.45 -19.95
N LEU A 175 1.59 14.39 -19.51
CA LEU A 175 3.02 14.41 -19.85
C LEU A 175 3.69 13.10 -19.40
N PHE A 176 3.44 12.66 -18.18
CA PHE A 176 4.01 11.40 -17.70
C PHE A 176 3.43 10.17 -18.41
N VAL A 177 2.16 10.20 -18.82
CA VAL A 177 1.59 9.15 -19.67
C VAL A 177 2.34 9.07 -21.00
N LEU A 178 2.61 10.20 -21.65
CA LEU A 178 3.36 10.24 -22.91
C LEU A 178 4.78 9.72 -22.73
N VAL A 179 5.47 10.10 -21.64
CA VAL A 179 6.80 9.55 -21.33
C VAL A 179 6.73 8.05 -21.11
N SER A 180 5.73 7.55 -20.37
CA SER A 180 5.57 6.11 -20.15
C SER A 180 5.29 5.36 -21.44
N LEU A 181 4.47 5.90 -22.34
CA LEU A 181 4.19 5.31 -23.65
C LEU A 181 5.46 5.29 -24.51
N PHE A 182 6.22 6.38 -24.54
CA PHE A 182 7.48 6.43 -25.28
C PHE A 182 8.42 5.31 -24.87
N TYR A 183 8.68 5.14 -23.57
CA TYR A 183 9.57 4.07 -23.10
C TYR A 183 8.98 2.66 -23.25
N ALA A 184 7.66 2.49 -23.17
CA ALA A 184 7.06 1.16 -23.34
C ALA A 184 7.05 0.66 -24.79
N PHE A 185 7.14 1.56 -25.77
CA PHE A 185 7.10 1.24 -27.20
C PHE A 185 8.43 1.47 -27.92
N THR A 186 9.48 1.88 -27.21
CA THR A 186 10.80 2.09 -27.78
C THR A 186 11.86 1.34 -26.98
N ASP A 187 12.85 0.79 -27.67
CA ASP A 187 14.02 0.18 -27.03
C ASP A 187 15.02 1.22 -26.53
N TYR A 188 14.58 2.46 -26.28
CA TYR A 188 15.46 3.52 -25.81
C TYR A 188 15.89 3.22 -24.36
N PRO A 189 17.20 3.11 -24.08
CA PRO A 189 17.67 2.74 -22.75
C PRO A 189 17.36 3.83 -21.74
N HIS A 190 17.00 3.42 -20.52
CA HIS A 190 16.74 4.38 -19.45
C HIS A 190 18.04 5.05 -18.99
N SER A 191 18.03 6.38 -18.99
CA SER A 191 19.02 7.15 -18.26
C SER A 191 18.77 7.04 -16.75
N LYS A 192 19.81 7.25 -15.94
CA LYS A 192 19.66 7.33 -14.47
C LYS A 192 18.58 8.34 -14.04
N PHE A 193 18.47 9.45 -14.76
CA PHE A 193 17.48 10.49 -14.47
C PHE A 193 16.06 10.02 -14.78
N SER A 194 15.83 9.44 -15.97
CA SER A 194 14.52 8.94 -16.37
C SER A 194 14.02 7.82 -15.47
N SER A 195 14.89 6.87 -15.09
CA SER A 195 14.55 5.82 -14.12
C SER A 195 14.10 6.39 -12.78
N ILE A 196 14.86 7.34 -12.21
CA ILE A 196 14.50 7.96 -10.93
C ILE A 196 13.19 8.75 -11.06
N LEU A 197 13.01 9.50 -12.14
CA LEU A 197 11.82 10.32 -12.36
C LEU A 197 10.56 9.45 -12.48
N LEU A 198 10.58 8.44 -13.35
CA LEU A 198 9.45 7.50 -13.53
C LEU A 198 9.17 6.71 -12.26
N SER A 199 10.21 6.34 -11.55
CA SER A 199 10.13 5.69 -10.25
C SER A 199 9.42 6.60 -9.25
N ILE A 200 9.86 7.84 -9.04
CA ILE A 200 9.17 8.77 -8.12
C ILE A 200 7.70 8.97 -8.53
N TRP A 201 7.45 9.16 -9.82
CA TRP A 201 6.11 9.31 -10.36
C TRP A 201 5.21 8.10 -10.06
N SER A 202 5.70 6.88 -10.31
CA SER A 202 4.98 5.65 -9.99
C SER A 202 4.61 5.55 -8.50
N SER A 203 5.52 5.97 -7.61
CA SER A 203 5.22 6.01 -6.18
C SER A 203 4.10 6.99 -5.85
N ILE A 204 4.12 8.19 -6.44
CA ILE A 204 3.12 9.24 -6.21
C ILE A 204 1.74 8.75 -6.67
N ILE A 205 1.65 8.20 -7.88
CA ILE A 205 0.40 7.69 -8.44
C ILE A 205 -0.18 6.59 -7.56
N THR A 206 0.64 5.61 -7.17
CA THR A 206 0.18 4.49 -6.35
C THR A 206 -0.34 4.98 -5.00
N LEU A 207 0.31 6.00 -4.42
CA LEU A 207 -0.15 6.62 -3.18
C LEU A 207 -1.49 7.33 -3.38
N ILE A 208 -1.67 8.09 -4.49
CA ILE A 208 -2.95 8.73 -4.82
C ILE A 208 -4.07 7.69 -4.95
N PHE A 209 -3.84 6.61 -5.69
CA PHE A 209 -4.83 5.53 -5.84
C PHE A 209 -5.17 4.85 -4.51
N ALA A 210 -4.18 4.61 -3.65
CA ALA A 210 -4.41 3.96 -2.36
C ALA A 210 -5.18 4.88 -1.40
N VAL A 211 -4.76 6.14 -1.28
CA VAL A 211 -5.41 7.13 -0.40
C VAL A 211 -6.84 7.38 -0.83
N ASN A 212 -7.09 7.55 -2.14
CA ASN A 212 -8.46 7.73 -2.63
C ASN A 212 -9.34 6.51 -2.35
N PHE A 213 -8.79 5.30 -2.50
CA PHE A 213 -9.55 4.07 -2.21
C PHE A 213 -9.90 3.96 -0.73
N ILE A 214 -8.96 4.32 0.15
CA ILE A 214 -9.17 4.39 1.60
C ILE A 214 -10.26 5.41 1.93
N ILE A 215 -10.14 6.66 1.47
CA ILE A 215 -11.11 7.72 1.78
C ILE A 215 -12.53 7.29 1.42
N ARG A 216 -12.74 6.69 0.24
CA ARG A 216 -14.07 6.23 -0.18
C ARG A 216 -14.59 5.05 0.61
N ALA A 217 -13.73 4.10 0.96
CA ALA A 217 -14.10 2.99 1.82
C ALA A 217 -14.57 3.46 3.21
N PHE A 218 -14.03 4.58 3.71
CA PHE A 218 -14.42 5.20 4.98
C PHE A 218 -15.64 6.12 4.89
N GLN A 219 -15.98 6.62 3.70
CA GLN A 219 -17.17 7.45 3.46
C GLN A 219 -18.46 6.62 3.29
N ASN A 220 -18.45 5.34 3.67
CA ASN A 220 -19.58 4.40 3.61
C ASN A 220 -20.17 4.17 2.21
N GLU A 221 -19.41 4.42 1.14
CA GLU A 221 -19.78 3.98 -0.22
C GLU A 221 -19.73 2.45 -0.37
N ILE A 222 -19.19 1.75 0.64
CA ILE A 222 -19.05 0.30 0.69
C ILE A 222 -19.77 -0.16 1.96
N SER A 223 -20.89 -0.86 1.81
CA SER A 223 -21.63 -1.46 2.93
C SER A 223 -22.02 -2.90 2.58
N PHE A 224 -22.15 -3.73 3.61
CA PHE A 224 -22.75 -5.06 3.44
C PHE A 224 -24.27 -4.88 3.37
N ASP A 225 -24.90 -5.62 2.48
CA ASP A 225 -26.34 -5.58 2.21
C ASP A 225 -26.94 -6.99 2.43
N ASP A 226 -28.26 -7.14 2.36
CA ASP A 226 -28.94 -8.42 2.59
C ASP A 226 -28.69 -9.44 1.46
N THR A 227 -28.17 -8.99 0.32
CA THR A 227 -27.95 -9.83 -0.87
C THR A 227 -26.52 -10.40 -0.92
N LEU A 228 -26.43 -11.70 -1.23
CA LEU A 228 -25.16 -12.45 -1.25
C LEU A 228 -24.16 -11.87 -2.29
N ASP A 229 -24.64 -11.49 -3.47
CA ASP A 229 -23.79 -10.98 -4.55
C ASP A 229 -23.12 -9.65 -4.17
N TYR A 230 -23.86 -8.73 -3.55
CA TYR A 230 -23.31 -7.47 -3.06
C TYR A 230 -22.28 -7.72 -1.94
N ASN A 231 -22.54 -8.68 -1.06
CA ASN A 231 -21.59 -9.04 0.01
C ASN A 231 -20.28 -9.64 -0.51
N LEU A 232 -20.30 -10.38 -1.61
CA LEU A 232 -19.07 -10.87 -2.26
C LEU A 232 -18.26 -9.72 -2.86
N ILE A 233 -18.92 -8.79 -3.57
CA ILE A 233 -18.26 -7.61 -4.13
C ILE A 233 -17.66 -6.75 -3.01
N THR A 234 -18.43 -6.48 -1.95
CA THR A 234 -17.99 -5.72 -0.78
C THR A 234 -16.81 -6.40 -0.08
N THR A 235 -16.85 -7.73 0.06
CA THR A 235 -15.73 -8.51 0.62
C THR A 235 -14.46 -8.36 -0.23
N LEU A 236 -14.59 -8.46 -1.56
CA LEU A 236 -13.47 -8.27 -2.49
C LEU A 236 -12.92 -6.84 -2.41
N GLN A 237 -13.77 -5.83 -2.32
CA GLN A 237 -13.36 -4.43 -2.19
C GLN A 237 -12.53 -4.21 -0.92
N TYR A 238 -12.99 -4.70 0.23
CA TYR A 238 -12.24 -4.60 1.49
C TYR A 238 -10.95 -5.44 1.48
N PHE A 239 -10.94 -6.58 0.79
CA PHE A 239 -9.73 -7.37 0.59
C PHE A 239 -8.68 -6.60 -0.23
N LEU A 240 -9.09 -6.01 -1.35
CA LEU A 240 -8.23 -5.14 -2.17
C LEU A 240 -7.78 -3.91 -1.39
N LEU A 241 -8.62 -3.36 -0.50
CA LEU A 241 -8.24 -2.27 0.39
C LEU A 241 -7.06 -2.67 1.30
N GLY A 242 -7.11 -3.88 1.86
CA GLY A 242 -6.00 -4.47 2.61
C GLY A 242 -4.70 -4.54 1.79
N ILE A 243 -4.76 -5.04 0.55
CA ILE A 243 -3.60 -5.06 -0.36
C ILE A 243 -3.08 -3.64 -0.61
N SER A 244 -3.98 -2.72 -0.97
CA SER A 244 -3.63 -1.32 -1.29
C SER A 244 -2.93 -0.61 -0.13
N SER A 245 -3.27 -0.94 1.11
CA SER A 245 -2.68 -0.31 2.30
C SER A 245 -1.17 -0.61 2.43
N ILE A 246 -0.72 -1.81 2.08
CA ILE A 246 0.71 -2.15 2.06
C ILE A 246 1.41 -1.41 0.93
N TYR A 247 0.79 -1.30 -0.25
CA TYR A 247 1.34 -0.48 -1.33
C TYR A 247 1.44 1.00 -0.94
N MET A 248 0.42 1.54 -0.26
CA MET A 248 0.44 2.91 0.25
C MET A 248 1.67 3.13 1.13
N LEU A 249 1.90 2.24 2.10
CA LEU A 249 3.01 2.36 3.04
C LEU A 249 4.37 2.25 2.38
N ARG A 250 4.54 1.30 1.45
CA ARG A 250 5.79 1.14 0.69
C ARG A 250 6.11 2.40 -0.10
N ASN A 251 5.12 2.97 -0.77
CA ASN A 251 5.32 4.18 -1.57
C ASN A 251 5.46 5.44 -0.71
N ALA A 252 4.76 5.51 0.43
CA ALA A 252 4.94 6.56 1.42
C ALA A 252 6.36 6.56 2.00
N TYR A 253 6.91 5.38 2.33
CA TYR A 253 8.29 5.23 2.79
C TYR A 253 9.30 5.81 1.78
N LEU A 254 9.09 5.55 0.49
CA LEU A 254 9.97 6.03 -0.59
C LEU A 254 9.88 7.55 -0.77
N ILE A 255 8.65 8.10 -0.80
CA ILE A 255 8.43 9.53 -1.01
C ILE A 255 8.90 10.34 0.21
N PHE A 256 8.45 9.96 1.41
CA PHE A 256 8.81 10.67 2.63
C PHE A 256 10.28 10.45 3.03
N GLY A 257 10.95 9.46 2.46
CA GLY A 257 12.40 9.27 2.57
C GLY A 257 13.22 10.50 2.13
N TYR A 258 12.67 11.35 1.25
CA TYR A 258 13.31 12.61 0.82
C TYR A 258 13.16 13.77 1.81
N LEU A 259 12.23 13.69 2.77
CA LEU A 259 12.02 14.75 3.76
C LEU A 259 13.12 14.73 4.83
N PRO A 260 13.66 15.89 5.23
CA PRO A 260 14.65 15.97 6.31
C PRO A 260 14.03 15.52 7.64
N SER A 261 14.82 14.83 8.46
CA SER A 261 14.39 14.42 9.81
C SER A 261 14.78 15.47 10.85
N LYS A 262 13.98 15.58 11.91
CA LYS A 262 14.18 16.60 12.94
C LYS A 262 15.52 16.35 13.67
N GLY A 263 16.43 17.32 13.61
CA GLY A 263 17.76 17.24 14.22
C GLY A 263 18.82 16.53 13.37
N GLU A 264 18.53 16.22 12.11
CA GLU A 264 19.51 15.59 11.20
C GLU A 264 20.56 16.59 10.72
N SER A 265 21.82 16.15 10.69
CA SER A 265 22.90 16.96 10.12
C SER A 265 22.76 17.05 8.59
N SER A 266 23.25 18.15 8.00
CA SER A 266 23.23 18.32 6.54
C SER A 266 24.00 17.20 5.80
N SER A 267 25.07 16.68 6.42
CA SER A 267 25.86 15.56 5.89
C SER A 267 25.04 14.26 5.86
N ASP A 268 24.38 13.95 6.96
CA ASP A 268 23.56 12.73 7.08
C ASP A 268 22.36 12.78 6.13
N TYR A 269 21.73 13.96 6.01
CA TYR A 269 20.65 14.17 5.06
C TYR A 269 21.10 13.98 3.60
N LYS A 270 22.28 14.50 3.24
CA LYS A 270 22.87 14.29 1.90
C LYS A 270 23.16 12.81 1.63
N LYS A 271 23.61 12.07 2.64
CA LYS A 271 23.84 10.62 2.54
C LYS A 271 22.52 9.87 2.32
N ARG A 272 21.51 10.10 3.17
CA ARG A 272 20.19 9.48 3.08
C ARG A 272 19.49 9.79 1.75
N ARG A 273 19.56 11.04 1.28
CA ARG A 273 19.02 11.44 -0.03
C ARG A 273 19.66 10.63 -1.16
N LYS A 274 20.98 10.42 -1.12
CA LYS A 274 21.68 9.58 -2.11
C LYS A 274 21.22 8.13 -2.03
N GLU A 275 21.04 7.58 -0.83
CA GLU A 275 20.53 6.21 -0.64
C GLU A 275 19.12 6.05 -1.21
N ILE A 276 18.19 6.97 -0.90
CA ILE A 276 16.83 6.95 -1.45
C ILE A 276 16.83 7.08 -2.97
N SER A 277 17.64 7.98 -3.55
CA SER A 277 17.80 8.07 -5.01
C SER A 277 18.38 6.80 -5.63
N GLN A 278 19.29 6.11 -4.95
CA GLN A 278 19.80 4.82 -5.42
C GLN A 278 18.74 3.73 -5.36
N ILE A 279 17.90 3.71 -4.33
CA ILE A 279 16.74 2.80 -4.24
C ILE A 279 15.76 3.05 -5.39
N HIS A 280 15.47 4.32 -5.69
CA HIS A 280 14.60 4.68 -6.82
C HIS A 280 15.18 4.27 -8.17
N PHE A 281 16.50 4.35 -8.33
CA PHE A 281 17.21 3.91 -9.52
C PHE A 281 17.23 2.38 -9.64
N SER A 282 17.65 1.68 -8.58
CA SER A 282 17.86 0.23 -8.59
C SER A 282 16.58 -0.58 -8.71
N ARG A 283 15.42 0.01 -8.37
CA ARG A 283 14.14 -0.67 -8.52
C ARG A 283 13.59 -0.66 -9.93
N PHE A 284 14.10 0.20 -10.80
CA PHE A 284 13.68 0.18 -12.20
C PHE A 284 14.37 -0.99 -12.89
N SER A 285 13.59 -1.85 -13.54
CA SER A 285 14.10 -3.02 -14.24
C SER A 285 15.10 -2.60 -15.31
N ASN A 286 16.24 -3.29 -15.37
CA ASN A 286 17.20 -3.15 -16.47
C ASN A 286 16.74 -3.90 -17.73
N TYR A 287 15.72 -4.75 -17.62
CA TYR A 287 15.11 -5.45 -18.75
C TYR A 287 14.02 -4.58 -19.36
N GLN A 288 14.15 -4.31 -20.65
CA GLN A 288 13.12 -3.68 -21.47
C GLN A 288 11.99 -4.66 -21.72
N VAL A 289 10.76 -4.14 -21.68
CA VAL A 289 9.57 -4.96 -21.94
C VAL A 289 9.43 -5.15 -23.44
N ASN A 290 9.10 -6.37 -23.88
CA ASN A 290 8.84 -6.63 -25.28
C ASN A 290 7.69 -5.73 -25.78
N VAL A 291 7.82 -5.13 -26.97
CA VAL A 291 6.78 -4.26 -27.55
C VAL A 291 5.42 -4.96 -27.63
N TRP A 292 5.37 -6.27 -27.92
CA TRP A 292 4.13 -7.04 -27.94
C TRP A 292 3.49 -7.19 -26.55
N SER A 293 4.30 -7.25 -25.49
CA SER A 293 3.80 -7.18 -24.12
C SER A 293 3.20 -5.81 -23.81
N SER A 294 3.77 -4.74 -24.33
CA SER A 294 3.20 -3.39 -24.22
C SER A 294 1.89 -3.25 -24.99
N VAL A 295 1.79 -3.80 -26.21
CA VAL A 295 0.54 -3.86 -26.98
C VAL A 295 -0.53 -4.64 -26.22
N PHE A 296 -0.19 -5.84 -25.75
CA PHE A 296 -1.11 -6.67 -24.97
C PHE A 296 -1.59 -5.95 -23.70
N CYS A 297 -0.68 -5.27 -22.99
CA CYS A 297 -0.99 -4.43 -21.83
C CYS A 297 -2.07 -3.39 -22.15
N VAL A 298 -1.88 -2.59 -23.22
CA VAL A 298 -2.84 -1.55 -23.63
C VAL A 298 -4.20 -2.15 -23.97
N VAL A 299 -4.22 -3.20 -24.80
CA VAL A 299 -5.48 -3.82 -25.26
C VAL A 299 -6.23 -4.45 -24.08
N PHE A 300 -5.54 -5.19 -23.23
CA PHE A 300 -6.15 -5.89 -22.10
C PHE A 300 -6.74 -4.90 -21.08
N ILE A 301 -5.94 -3.94 -20.62
CA ILE A 301 -6.37 -2.97 -19.61
C ILE A 301 -7.43 -2.03 -20.19
N GLY A 302 -7.23 -1.56 -21.43
CA GLY A 302 -8.19 -0.72 -22.14
C GLY A 302 -9.55 -1.38 -22.28
N SER A 303 -9.58 -2.66 -22.64
CA SER A 303 -10.82 -3.43 -22.76
C SER A 303 -11.54 -3.58 -21.41
N ILE A 304 -10.81 -3.86 -20.33
CA ILE A 304 -11.39 -3.97 -18.98
C ILE A 304 -12.00 -2.64 -18.52
N PHE A 305 -11.27 -1.54 -18.66
CA PHE A 305 -11.75 -0.22 -18.26
C PHE A 305 -12.92 0.27 -19.12
N MET A 306 -12.87 0.03 -20.42
CA MET A 306 -13.97 0.35 -21.34
C MET A 306 -15.22 -0.48 -20.99
N ALA A 307 -15.09 -1.79 -20.78
CA ALA A 307 -16.21 -2.62 -20.35
C ALA A 307 -16.83 -2.11 -19.05
N ASN A 308 -16.01 -1.72 -18.06
CA ASN A 308 -16.55 -1.20 -16.81
C ASN A 308 -17.25 0.16 -16.96
N SER A 309 -16.84 1.01 -17.91
CA SER A 309 -17.57 2.27 -18.17
C SER A 309 -19.00 2.07 -18.69
N TYR A 310 -19.30 0.93 -19.31
CA TYR A 310 -20.66 0.59 -19.75
C TYR A 310 -21.45 -0.17 -18.67
N ILE A 311 -20.81 -1.14 -18.00
CA ILE A 311 -21.51 -2.07 -17.11
C ILE A 311 -21.56 -1.55 -15.65
N ASN A 312 -20.59 -0.74 -15.23
CA ASN A 312 -20.49 -0.14 -13.89
C ASN A 312 -20.63 -1.14 -12.72
N ILE A 313 -20.07 -2.34 -12.86
CA ILE A 313 -20.09 -3.38 -11.81
C ILE A 313 -19.22 -2.96 -10.62
N PHE A 314 -18.01 -2.48 -10.91
CA PHE A 314 -17.03 -2.10 -9.89
C PHE A 314 -16.87 -0.60 -9.86
N SER A 315 -16.68 -0.05 -8.65
CA SER A 315 -16.17 1.32 -8.53
C SER A 315 -14.83 1.43 -9.28
N PRO A 316 -14.51 2.59 -9.89
CA PRO A 316 -13.26 2.77 -10.62
C PRO A 316 -12.02 2.39 -9.79
N TYR A 317 -12.04 2.68 -8.49
CA TYR A 317 -10.94 2.38 -7.56
C TYR A 317 -10.78 0.88 -7.33
N THR A 318 -11.88 0.16 -7.12
CA THR A 318 -11.87 -1.29 -6.97
C THR A 318 -11.29 -1.94 -8.22
N LEU A 319 -11.71 -1.50 -9.40
CA LEU A 319 -11.24 -2.06 -10.65
C LEU A 319 -9.75 -1.79 -10.88
N ILE A 320 -9.27 -0.57 -10.61
CA ILE A 320 -7.85 -0.23 -10.70
C ILE A 320 -7.03 -1.16 -9.80
N TRP A 321 -7.44 -1.35 -8.54
CA TRP A 321 -6.74 -2.23 -7.60
C TRP A 321 -6.82 -3.71 -7.96
N LEU A 322 -7.94 -4.14 -8.53
CA LEU A 322 -8.10 -5.49 -9.07
C LEU A 322 -7.07 -5.72 -10.19
N VAL A 323 -7.00 -4.80 -11.16
CA VAL A 323 -6.04 -4.87 -12.26
C VAL A 323 -4.60 -4.81 -11.73
N PHE A 324 -4.27 -3.91 -10.80
CA PHE A 324 -2.92 -3.83 -10.21
C PHE A 324 -2.51 -5.12 -9.49
N THR A 325 -3.47 -5.85 -8.94
CA THR A 325 -3.22 -7.10 -8.23
C THR A 325 -3.06 -8.28 -9.20
N LEU A 326 -3.92 -8.38 -10.21
CA LEU A 326 -3.97 -9.52 -11.13
C LEU A 326 -3.01 -9.40 -12.31
N PHE A 327 -2.84 -8.20 -12.85
CA PHE A 327 -2.09 -7.96 -14.10
C PHE A 327 -0.65 -8.49 -14.08
N PRO A 328 0.14 -8.35 -12.98
CA PRO A 328 1.48 -8.93 -12.93
C PRO A 328 1.51 -10.45 -13.15
N TYR A 329 0.50 -11.17 -12.66
CA TYR A 329 0.38 -12.61 -12.88
C TYR A 329 0.01 -12.91 -14.34
N ILE A 330 -0.93 -12.17 -14.91
CA ILE A 330 -1.35 -12.31 -16.31
C ILE A 330 -0.16 -12.07 -17.24
N MET A 331 0.63 -11.03 -16.98
CA MET A 331 1.84 -10.73 -17.74
C MET A 331 2.89 -11.82 -17.62
N TYR A 332 3.08 -12.39 -16.43
CA TYR A 332 3.99 -13.52 -16.24
C TYR A 332 3.60 -14.72 -17.13
N TYR A 333 2.32 -15.07 -17.17
CA TYR A 333 1.84 -16.14 -18.05
C TYR A 333 1.96 -15.77 -19.54
N TRP A 334 1.66 -14.54 -19.92
CA TRP A 334 1.83 -14.07 -21.31
C TRP A 334 3.29 -14.19 -21.78
N GLU A 335 4.24 -13.68 -20.98
CA GLU A 335 5.66 -13.75 -21.30
C GLU A 335 6.16 -15.20 -21.37
N GLU A 336 5.78 -16.04 -20.39
CA GLU A 336 6.26 -17.42 -20.30
C GLU A 336 5.73 -18.32 -21.42
N TYR A 337 4.46 -18.16 -21.81
CA TYR A 337 3.79 -19.09 -22.72
C TYR A 337 3.55 -18.55 -24.13
N VAL A 338 3.66 -17.22 -24.36
CA VAL A 338 3.38 -16.61 -25.69
C VAL A 338 4.62 -15.96 -26.29
N ILE A 339 5.48 -15.33 -25.49
CA ILE A 339 6.67 -14.63 -26.00
C ILE A 339 7.91 -15.50 -25.98
N LYS A 340 8.14 -16.27 -24.92
CA LYS A 340 9.26 -17.21 -24.82
C LYS A 340 9.20 -18.48 -25.70
N PRO A 341 8.09 -18.94 -26.33
CA PRO A 341 8.12 -20.13 -27.15
C PRO A 341 8.73 -19.84 -28.53
N ILE A 342 10.03 -19.52 -28.58
CA ILE A 342 10.96 -19.68 -29.72
C ILE A 342 12.35 -20.02 -29.18
#